data_AF-A0A953W142-F1
#
_entry.id   AF-A0A953W142-F1
#
_cell.length_a   1.000
_cell.length_b   1.000
_cell.length_c   1.000
_cell.angle_alpha   90.00
_cell.angle_beta   90.00
_cell.angle_gamma   90.00
#
_symmetry.space_group_name_H-M   'P 1'
#
loop_
_entity.id
_entity.type
_entity.pdbx_description
1 polymer ?
#
loop_
_entity_poly.entity_id
_entity_poly.type
_entity_poly.pdbx_seq_one_letter_code
_entity_poly.pdbx_strand_id
1 'polypeptide(L)' 'LRRIDEGEYGYCEATGEPISLKRLDARPIATLSLEAQERHERREKVHRDD' A
#
# COMPACT_ATOMS: atom_id res chain seq x y z
N LEU A 1 9.46 12.77 2.46
CA LEU A 1 9.06 13.44 3.71
C LEU A 1 7.65 14.03 3.64
N ARG A 2 7.23 14.58 2.49
CA ARG A 2 5.88 15.13 2.25
C ARG A 2 4.71 14.38 2.93
N ARG A 3 4.61 13.06 2.80
CA ARG A 3 3.53 12.26 3.41
C ARG A 3 3.52 12.27 4.94
N ILE A 4 4.67 12.43 5.58
CA ILE A 4 4.76 12.60 7.04
C ILE A 4 4.25 13.99 7.40
N ASP A 5 4.65 15.02 6.66
CA ASP A 5 4.23 16.41 6.87
C ASP A 5 2.72 16.59 6.63
N GLU A 6 2.16 15.84 5.68
CA GLU A 6 0.72 15.81 5.33
C GLU A 6 -0.10 14.90 6.27
N GLY A 7 0.54 14.14 7.18
CA GLY A 7 -0.14 13.21 8.09
C GLY A 7 -0.68 11.93 7.42
N GLU A 8 -0.30 11.67 6.16
CA GLU A 8 -0.73 10.52 5.36
C GLU A 8 0.19 9.30 5.51
N TYR A 9 1.34 9.46 6.19
CA TYR A 9 2.27 8.37 6.44
C TYR A 9 1.60 7.28 7.30
N GLY A 10 1.72 6.04 6.84
CA GLY A 10 1.12 4.89 7.52
C GLY A 10 -0.33 4.61 7.15
N TYR A 11 -0.89 5.31 6.17
CA TYR A 11 -2.21 5.01 5.60
C TYR A 11 -2.10 4.53 4.15
N CYS A 12 -3.01 3.64 3.77
CA CYS A 12 -3.11 3.07 2.44
C CYS A 12 -3.70 4.09 1.47
N GLU A 13 -2.99 4.41 0.40
CA GLU A 13 -3.44 5.40 -0.61
C GLU A 13 -4.70 4.96 -1.36
N ALA A 14 -4.96 3.65 -1.46
CA ALA A 14 -6.12 3.12 -2.19
C ALA A 14 -7.41 3.07 -1.35
N THR A 15 -7.30 2.89 -0.03
CA THR A 15 -8.46 2.65 0.84
C THR A 15 -8.60 3.66 1.98
N GLY A 16 -7.54 4.42 2.29
CA GLY A 16 -7.48 5.30 3.44
C GLY A 16 -7.28 4.57 4.77
N GLU A 17 -7.18 3.24 4.77
CA GLU A 17 -7.03 2.44 5.99
C GLU A 17 -5.59 2.39 6.48
N PRO A 18 -5.36 2.20 7.79
CA PRO A 18 -4.01 2.11 8.34
C PRO A 18 -3.22 0.91 7.79
N ILE A 19 -1.95 1.14 7.47
CA ILE A 19 -0.97 0.11 7.11
C ILE A 19 -0.41 -0.49 8.40
N SER A 20 -0.27 -1.82 8.44
CA SER A 20 0.27 -2.48 9.62
C SER A 20 1.70 -2.03 9.93
N LEU A 21 2.00 -1.79 11.21
CA LEU A 21 3.33 -1.36 11.65
C LEU A 21 4.41 -2.35 11.23
N LYS A 22 4.16 -3.66 11.34
CA LYS A 22 5.08 -4.71 10.87
C LYS A 22 5.49 -4.55 9.40
N ARG A 23 4.57 -4.07 8.55
CA ARG A 23 4.86 -3.80 7.13
C ARG A 23 5.68 -2.54 6.95
N LEU A 24 5.41 -1.49 7.73
CA LEU A 24 6.22 -0.25 7.70
C LEU A 24 7.62 -0.48 8.27
N ASP A 25 7.77 -1.32 9.30
CA ASP A 25 9.08 -1.72 9.82
C ASP A 25 9.90 -2.48 8.77
N ALA A 26 9.25 -3.41 8.06
CA ALA A 26 9.90 -4.16 6.98
C ALA A 26 10.14 -3.31 5.72
N ARG A 27 9.22 -2.38 5.40
CA ARG A 27 9.24 -1.50 4.23
C ARG A 27 8.67 -0.13 4.57
N PRO A 28 9.50 0.82 5.06
CA PRO A 28 9.06 2.15 5.49
C PRO A 28 8.46 3.00 4.37
N ILE A 29 8.76 2.69 3.12
CA ILE A 29 8.26 3.42 1.95
C ILE A 29 6.92 2.87 1.44
N ALA A 30 6.30 1.91 2.11
CA ALA A 30 5.04 1.31 1.66
C ALA A 30 3.91 2.36 1.61
N THR A 31 3.23 2.43 0.46
CA THR A 31 2.08 3.33 0.22
C THR A 31 0.74 2.61 0.28
N LEU A 32 0.73 1.28 0.15
CA LEU A 32 -0.47 0.44 0.14
C LEU A 32 -0.47 -0.54 1.32
N SER A 33 -1.66 -0.89 1.79
CA SER A 33 -1.86 -2.05 2.66
C SER A 33 -1.53 -3.37 1.94
N LEU A 34 -1.37 -4.46 2.70
CA LEU A 34 -1.12 -5.79 2.12
C LEU A 34 -2.25 -6.20 1.18
N GLU A 35 -3.49 -6.11 1.66
CA GLU A 35 -4.68 -6.49 0.89
C GLU A 35 -4.83 -5.65 -0.39
N ALA A 36 -4.59 -4.33 -0.31
CA ALA A 36 -4.63 -3.46 -1.48
C ALA A 36 -3.57 -3.85 -2.52
N GLN A 37 -2.36 -4.22 -2.07
CA GLN A 37 -1.31 -4.68 -2.96
C GLN A 37 -1.65 -6.04 -3.60
N GLU A 38 -2.12 -7.02 -2.82
CA GLU A 38 -2.54 -8.33 -3.34
C GLU A 38 -3.65 -8.20 -4.40
N ARG A 39 -4.62 -7.31 -4.16
CA ARG A 39 -5.68 -7.01 -5.12
C ARG A 39 -5.13 -6.38 -6.41
N HIS A 40 -4.16 -5.49 -6.30
CA HIS A 40 -3.49 -4.89 -7.46
C HIS A 40 -2.74 -5.95 -8.27
N GLU A 41 -1.93 -6.78 -7.61
CA GLU A 41 -1.16 -7.86 -8.24
C GLU A 41 -2.07 -8.90 -8.90
N ARG A 42 -3.22 -9.22 -8.29
CA ARG A 42 -4.21 -10.13 -8.88
C ARG A 42 -4.83 -9.54 -10.16
N ARG A 43 -5.15 -8.25 -10.17
CA ARG A 43 -5.69 -7.57 -11.36
C ARG A 43 -4.68 -7.53 -12.50
N GLU A 44 -3.42 -7.19 -12.19
CA GLU A 44 -2.32 -7.19 -13.15
C GLU A 44 -2.08 -8.57 -13.77
N LYS A 45 -2.17 -9.65 -12.96
CA LYS A 45 -2.03 -11.03 -13.47
C LYS A 45 -3.13 -11.42 -14.45
N VAL A 46 -4.38 -11.01 -14.22
CA VAL A 46 -5.50 -11.33 -15.12
C VAL A 46 -5.35 -10.63 -16.47
N HIS A 47 -4.75 -9.44 -16.51
CA HIS A 47 -4.57 -8.68 -17.75
C HIS A 47 -3.35 -9.11 -18.58
N ARG A 48 -2.48 -9.99 -18.07
CA ARG A 48 -1.25 -10.41 -18.78
C ARG A 48 -1.41 -11.71 -19.58
N ASP A 49 -2.54 -12.38 -19.44
CA ASP A 49 -2.85 -13.67 -20.07
C ASP A 49 -3.84 -13.53 -21.26
N ASP A 50 -4.11 -12.30 -21.72
CA ASP A 50 -4.91 -11.97 -22.93
C ASP A 50 -3.99 -11.45 -24.05
#